data_AF-A0A968T7Z0-F1
#
_entry.id   AF-A0A968T7Z0-F1
#
_cell.length_a   1.000
_cell.length_b   1.000
_cell.length_c   1.000
_cell.angle_alpha   90.00
_cell.angle_beta   90.00
_cell.angle_gamma   90.00
#
_symmetry.space_group_name_H-M   'P 1'
#
loop_
_entity.id
_entity.type
_entity.pdbx_description
1 polymer ?
#
loop_
_entity_poly.entity_id
_entity_poly.type
_entity_poly.pdbx_seq_one_letter_code
_entity_poly.pdbx_strand_id
1 'polypeptide(L)'
;MFVVTSLLFVTYVSGQKPELNDLEYFEKQGVNVLVYSNQFNGMFFDEKTAGIEIIHHGVRTSTGGAVRLQNTPEQWDLIPTLVNRKVDRDANTITVELTYKEFSFNSKVSVTSKDNGVEISVFLDNPLPKELEGYAGFNLEFLPPAYFEKSYLVDGKPGIFPRYP
;
A
#
# COMPACT_ATOMS: atom_id res chain seq x y z
N MET A 1 48.09 9.58 38.32
CA MET A 1 47.14 10.21 37.38
C MET A 1 46.34 9.08 36.75
N PHE A 2 45.09 8.89 37.15
CA PHE A 2 44.23 7.83 36.58
C PHE A 2 43.52 8.40 35.35
N VAL A 3 43.72 7.78 34.19
CA VAL A 3 42.99 8.10 32.96
C VAL A 3 41.80 7.15 32.90
N VAL A 4 40.59 7.69 32.94
CA VAL A 4 39.35 6.95 32.70
C VAL A 4 38.97 7.14 31.24
N THR A 5 39.03 6.06 30.46
CA THR A 5 38.59 6.05 29.06
C THR A 5 37.13 5.59 29.04
N SER A 6 36.23 6.48 28.65
CA SER A 6 34.82 6.14 28.44
C SER A 6 34.61 5.75 26.98
N LEU A 7 34.23 4.49 26.71
CA LEU A 7 33.78 4.06 25.39
C LEU A 7 32.28 4.36 25.26
N LEU A 8 31.93 5.31 24.40
CA LEU A 8 30.56 5.52 23.93
C LEU A 8 30.24 4.43 22.89
N PHE A 9 29.40 3.48 23.27
CA PHE A 9 28.76 2.57 22.30
C PHE A 9 27.68 3.34 21.55
N VAL A 10 27.95 3.66 20.28
CA VAL A 10 26.91 4.13 19.35
C VAL A 10 26.11 2.90 18.92
N THR A 11 24.93 2.72 19.51
CA THR A 11 23.96 1.77 19.00
C THR A 11 23.38 2.33 17.71
N TYR A 12 23.73 1.74 16.58
CA TYR A 12 23.01 1.97 15.33
C TYR A 12 21.58 1.44 15.49
N VAL A 13 20.63 2.34 15.73
CA VAL A 13 19.21 2.00 15.64
C VAL A 13 18.88 1.91 14.16
N SER A 14 19.01 0.73 13.57
CA SER A 14 18.32 0.44 12.32
C SER A 14 16.83 0.41 12.61
N GLY A 15 16.04 1.12 11.82
CA GLY A 15 14.59 0.96 11.85
C GLY A 15 14.27 -0.51 11.59
N GLN A 16 13.40 -1.09 12.41
CA GLN A 16 12.94 -2.45 12.16
C GLN A 16 12.22 -2.48 10.82
N LYS A 17 12.65 -3.40 9.95
CA LYS A 17 11.97 -3.73 8.71
C LYS A 17 10.55 -4.23 9.05
N PRO A 18 9.50 -3.90 8.28
CA PRO A 18 8.18 -4.50 8.49
C PRO A 18 8.27 -6.02 8.37
N GLU A 19 7.71 -6.76 9.31
CA GLU A 19 7.70 -8.23 9.27
C GLU A 19 6.26 -8.73 9.14
N LEU A 20 6.06 -9.79 8.36
CA LEU A 20 4.78 -10.50 8.34
C LEU A 20 4.57 -11.23 9.66
N ASN A 21 3.42 -11.00 10.27
CA ASN A 21 3.04 -11.65 11.51
C ASN A 21 2.05 -12.81 11.31
N ASP A 22 1.67 -13.43 12.41
CA ASP A 22 0.74 -14.57 12.43
C ASP A 22 -0.68 -14.20 11.94
N LEU A 23 -1.04 -12.91 12.00
CA LEU A 23 -2.31 -12.37 11.51
C LEU A 23 -2.24 -11.95 10.03
N GLU A 24 -1.13 -12.24 9.35
CA GLU A 24 -0.95 -12.05 7.91
C GLU A 24 -0.99 -10.61 7.44
N TYR A 25 -0.45 -9.68 8.22
CA TYR A 25 -0.16 -8.32 7.80
C TYR A 25 1.27 -7.94 8.18
N PHE A 26 1.81 -6.90 7.55
CA PHE A 26 3.15 -6.41 7.88
C PHE A 26 3.07 -5.47 9.07
N GLU A 27 3.99 -5.64 10.01
CA GLU A 27 4.09 -4.73 11.14
C GLU A 27 5.53 -4.37 11.50
N LYS A 28 5.65 -3.16 12.02
CA LYS A 28 6.80 -2.68 12.79
C LYS A 28 6.29 -1.66 13.78
N GLN A 29 7.14 -1.20 14.69
CA GLN A 29 6.76 -0.14 15.62
C GLN A 29 6.16 1.07 14.88
N GLY A 30 4.89 1.38 15.21
CA GLY A 30 4.17 2.55 14.69
C GLY A 30 3.52 2.38 13.31
N VAL A 31 3.68 1.25 12.62
CA VAL A 31 3.10 1.04 11.29
C VAL A 31 2.56 -0.37 11.12
N ASN A 32 1.32 -0.48 10.62
CA ASN A 32 0.75 -1.72 10.10
C ASN A 32 0.40 -1.54 8.62
N VAL A 33 0.72 -2.54 7.80
CA VAL A 33 0.31 -2.60 6.39
C VAL A 33 -0.47 -3.88 6.17
N LEU A 34 -1.78 -3.72 6.00
CA LEU A 34 -2.70 -4.80 5.69
C LEU A 34 -2.79 -4.90 4.16
N VAL A 35 -2.82 -6.13 3.64
CA VAL A 35 -2.89 -6.38 2.20
C VAL A 35 -4.03 -7.33 1.95
N TYR A 36 -5.15 -6.76 1.51
CA TYR A 36 -6.42 -7.45 1.26
C TYR A 36 -6.86 -8.30 2.46
N SER A 37 -6.64 -7.80 3.68
CA SER A 37 -7.27 -8.33 4.89
C SER A 37 -8.79 -8.14 4.84
N ASN A 38 -9.23 -7.11 4.11
CA ASN A 38 -10.61 -6.86 3.72
C ASN A 38 -10.67 -6.68 2.19
N GLN A 39 -11.78 -7.12 1.61
CA GLN A 39 -12.09 -6.94 0.19
C GLN A 39 -13.09 -5.80 0.03
N PHE A 40 -13.11 -5.16 -1.14
CA PHE A 40 -14.16 -4.19 -1.45
C PHE A 40 -15.50 -4.92 -1.41
N ASN A 41 -16.48 -4.34 -0.71
CA ASN A 41 -17.81 -4.91 -0.72
C ASN A 41 -18.50 -4.71 -2.09
N GLY A 42 -19.50 -5.55 -2.39
CA GLY A 42 -20.21 -5.54 -3.67
C GLY A 42 -21.19 -4.37 -3.90
N MET A 43 -21.32 -3.44 -2.95
CA MET A 43 -22.31 -2.35 -2.98
C MET A 43 -21.70 -0.94 -2.84
N PHE A 44 -20.49 -0.79 -2.31
CA PHE A 44 -19.79 0.47 -2.10
C PHE A 44 -18.34 0.29 -2.53
N PHE A 45 -18.06 0.71 -3.75
CA PHE A 45 -16.79 0.45 -4.40
C PHE A 45 -15.68 1.42 -3.98
N ASP A 46 -16.00 2.51 -3.30
CA ASP A 46 -15.05 3.46 -2.73
C ASP A 46 -14.71 3.18 -1.26
N GLU A 47 -15.06 2.00 -0.75
CA GLU A 47 -14.90 1.61 0.65
C GLU A 47 -13.46 1.89 1.17
N LYS A 48 -13.36 2.71 2.23
CA LYS A 48 -12.08 3.13 2.85
C LYS A 48 -11.58 2.13 3.89
N THR A 49 -11.92 0.87 3.72
CA THR A 49 -11.62 -0.26 4.62
C THR A 49 -11.28 -1.53 3.85
N ALA A 50 -10.83 -1.40 2.59
CA ALA A 50 -10.55 -2.52 1.70
C ALA A 50 -9.22 -2.37 0.95
N GLY A 51 -8.70 -3.51 0.47
CA GLY A 51 -7.48 -3.58 -0.33
C GLY A 51 -6.22 -3.44 0.52
N ILE A 52 -5.30 -2.55 0.14
CA ILE A 52 -4.12 -2.22 0.92
C ILE A 52 -4.45 -1.09 1.89
N GLU A 53 -4.32 -1.37 3.18
CA GLU A 53 -4.56 -0.38 4.25
C GLU A 53 -3.26 -0.10 4.99
N ILE A 54 -2.94 1.19 5.17
CA ILE A 54 -1.78 1.61 5.97
C ILE A 54 -2.29 2.33 7.22
N ILE A 55 -1.86 1.83 8.39
CA ILE A 55 -2.20 2.38 9.70
C ILE A 55 -0.91 2.91 10.33
N HIS A 56 -0.81 4.23 10.48
CA HIS A 56 0.29 4.90 11.18
C HIS A 56 -0.16 5.29 12.57
N HIS A 57 0.52 4.79 13.61
CA HIS A 57 0.25 5.12 15.02
C HIS A 57 -1.24 4.98 15.41
N GLY A 58 -1.90 3.92 14.93
CA GLY A 58 -3.32 3.65 15.20
C GLY A 58 -4.30 4.45 14.34
N VAL A 59 -3.83 5.29 13.42
CA VAL A 59 -4.67 6.04 12.47
C VAL A 59 -4.55 5.43 11.09
N ARG A 60 -5.66 5.04 10.48
CA ARG A 60 -5.69 4.64 9.07
C ARG A 60 -5.45 5.86 8.21
N THR A 61 -4.40 5.81 7.41
CA THR A 61 -3.93 6.94 6.60
C THR A 61 -3.96 6.66 5.11
N SER A 62 -4.08 5.41 4.70
CA SER A 62 -4.20 5.03 3.29
C SER A 62 -5.03 3.78 3.09
N THR A 63 -5.70 3.70 1.94
CA THR A 63 -6.58 2.61 1.48
C THR A 63 -6.42 2.40 -0.04
N GLY A 64 -7.06 1.38 -0.60
CA GLY A 64 -7.08 1.16 -2.05
C GLY A 64 -6.12 0.03 -2.45
N GLY A 65 -5.16 0.30 -3.33
CA GLY A 65 -4.16 -0.70 -3.70
C GLY A 65 -4.64 -1.70 -4.76
N ALA A 66 -5.27 -1.18 -5.81
CA ALA A 66 -5.72 -1.96 -6.97
C ALA A 66 -5.47 -1.17 -8.26
N VAL A 67 -5.42 -1.89 -9.40
CA VAL A 67 -5.61 -1.22 -10.69
C VAL A 67 -7.09 -0.85 -10.82
N ARG A 68 -7.35 0.44 -11.00
CA ARG A 68 -8.67 1.05 -11.18
C ARG A 68 -8.78 1.62 -12.58
N LEU A 69 -10.01 1.79 -13.05
CA LEU A 69 -10.32 2.31 -14.39
C LEU A 69 -10.71 3.81 -14.37
N GLN A 70 -10.63 4.45 -13.20
CA GLN A 70 -10.89 5.87 -12.97
C GLN A 70 -9.81 6.45 -12.06
N ASN A 71 -9.46 7.72 -12.27
CA ASN A 71 -8.43 8.41 -11.49
C ASN A 71 -8.83 8.59 -10.02
N THR A 72 -10.11 8.87 -9.75
CA THR A 72 -10.64 9.04 -8.40
C THR A 72 -11.82 8.09 -8.25
N PRO A 73 -11.68 7.00 -7.48
CA PRO A 73 -12.75 6.02 -7.37
C PRO A 73 -14.01 6.61 -6.73
N GLU A 74 -15.14 6.45 -7.40
CA GLU A 74 -16.47 6.78 -6.91
C GLU A 74 -17.19 5.55 -6.34
N GLN A 75 -18.28 5.81 -5.60
CA GLN A 75 -19.06 4.80 -4.88
C GLN A 75 -19.55 3.63 -5.77
N TRP A 76 -19.66 3.85 -7.07
CA TRP A 76 -20.17 2.89 -8.06
C TRP A 76 -19.16 2.55 -9.16
N ASP A 77 -17.91 2.99 -9.03
CA ASP A 77 -16.86 2.68 -10.00
C ASP A 77 -16.42 1.23 -9.93
N LEU A 78 -16.26 0.60 -11.10
CA LEU A 78 -15.81 -0.78 -11.20
C LEU A 78 -14.55 -1.05 -10.36
N ILE A 79 -14.65 -2.09 -9.53
CA ILE A 79 -13.54 -2.68 -8.76
C ILE A 79 -13.10 -3.99 -9.43
N PRO A 80 -11.82 -4.36 -9.33
CA PRO A 80 -11.45 -5.72 -9.66
C PRO A 80 -11.93 -6.67 -8.55
N THR A 81 -12.23 -7.90 -8.94
CA THR A 81 -12.51 -8.98 -7.98
C THR A 81 -11.21 -9.64 -7.53
N LEU A 82 -11.08 -9.93 -6.23
CA LEU A 82 -9.99 -10.74 -5.70
C LEU A 82 -10.15 -12.21 -6.14
N VAL A 83 -9.16 -12.73 -6.85
CA VAL A 83 -9.11 -14.13 -7.30
C VAL A 83 -8.33 -14.97 -6.30
N ASN A 84 -7.17 -14.48 -5.87
CA ASN A 84 -6.28 -15.21 -4.99
C ASN A 84 -5.50 -14.24 -4.09
N ARG A 85 -5.16 -14.69 -2.89
CA ARG A 85 -4.25 -14.03 -1.96
C ARG A 85 -3.27 -15.06 -1.41
N LYS A 86 -1.98 -14.87 -1.68
CA LYS A 86 -0.89 -15.73 -1.20
C LYS A 86 -0.03 -14.96 -0.21
N VAL A 87 0.23 -15.57 0.95
CA VAL A 87 1.16 -15.06 1.97
C VAL A 87 2.39 -15.94 1.96
N ASP A 88 3.54 -15.34 1.68
CA ASP A 88 4.84 -16.00 1.61
C ASP A 88 5.72 -15.43 2.73
N ARG A 89 5.80 -16.15 3.85
CA ARG A 89 6.54 -15.71 5.05
C ARG A 89 8.05 -15.79 4.86
N ASP A 90 8.53 -16.76 4.07
CA ASP A 90 9.95 -16.90 3.78
C ASP A 90 10.45 -15.74 2.91
N ALA A 91 9.64 -15.32 1.93
CA ALA A 91 9.95 -14.14 1.10
C ALA A 91 9.56 -12.80 1.76
N ASN A 92 8.80 -12.83 2.86
CA ASN A 92 8.21 -11.66 3.51
C ASN A 92 7.36 -10.82 2.53
N THR A 93 6.45 -11.51 1.83
CA THR A 93 5.65 -10.99 0.72
C THR A 93 4.18 -11.43 0.81
N ILE A 94 3.25 -10.54 0.48
CA ILE A 94 1.86 -10.88 0.17
C ILE A 94 1.59 -10.56 -1.30
N THR A 95 1.07 -11.53 -2.04
CA THR A 95 0.67 -11.36 -3.43
C THR A 95 -0.83 -11.55 -3.57
N VAL A 96 -1.49 -10.62 -4.27
CA VAL A 96 -2.90 -10.74 -4.64
C VAL A 96 -3.08 -10.74 -6.14
N GLU A 97 -4.03 -11.51 -6.61
CA GLU A 97 -4.46 -11.55 -8.01
C GLU A 97 -5.87 -10.94 -8.11
N LEU A 98 -6.01 -9.99 -9.04
CA LEU A 98 -7.18 -9.13 -9.19
C LEU A 98 -7.66 -9.20 -10.64
N THR A 99 -8.96 -9.36 -10.87
CA THR A 99 -9.53 -9.53 -12.20
C THR A 99 -10.69 -8.59 -12.51
N TYR A 100 -10.73 -8.08 -13.73
CA TYR A 100 -11.91 -7.54 -14.38
C TYR A 100 -12.33 -8.50 -15.49
N LYS A 101 -13.31 -9.38 -15.19
CA LYS A 101 -13.73 -10.44 -16.11
C LYS A 101 -14.25 -9.91 -17.44
N GLU A 102 -15.01 -8.81 -17.41
CA GLU A 102 -15.60 -8.18 -18.60
C GLU A 102 -14.55 -7.69 -19.60
N PHE A 103 -13.37 -7.31 -19.10
CA PHE A 103 -12.26 -6.80 -19.91
C PHE A 103 -11.17 -7.85 -20.14
N SER A 104 -11.38 -9.09 -19.68
CA SER A 104 -10.35 -10.15 -19.67
C SER A 104 -9.01 -9.66 -19.12
N PHE A 105 -9.06 -8.80 -18.10
CA PHE A 105 -7.89 -8.10 -17.57
C PHE A 105 -7.55 -8.60 -16.17
N ASN A 106 -6.33 -9.12 -16.01
CA ASN A 106 -5.79 -9.57 -14.73
C ASN A 106 -4.58 -8.73 -14.34
N SER A 107 -4.46 -8.43 -13.05
CA SER A 107 -3.29 -7.79 -12.46
C SER A 107 -2.88 -8.53 -11.19
N LYS A 108 -1.57 -8.56 -10.93
CA LYS A 108 -1.03 -9.04 -9.65
C LYS A 108 -0.42 -7.87 -8.91
N VAL A 109 -0.79 -7.72 -7.64
CA VAL A 109 -0.15 -6.76 -6.74
C VAL A 109 0.67 -7.53 -5.73
N SER A 110 1.98 -7.28 -5.69
CA SER A 110 2.90 -7.87 -4.72
C SER A 110 3.36 -6.80 -3.76
N VAL A 111 3.15 -7.03 -2.47
CA VAL A 111 3.63 -6.18 -1.38
C VAL A 111 4.72 -6.94 -0.67
N THR A 112 5.95 -6.44 -0.74
CA THR A 112 7.13 -7.09 -0.16
C THR A 112 7.76 -6.15 0.85
N SER A 113 8.12 -6.66 2.02
CA SER A 113 8.86 -5.85 2.96
C SER A 113 10.24 -5.49 2.42
N LYS A 114 10.62 -4.21 2.45
CA LYS A 114 11.87 -3.69 1.90
C LYS A 114 12.37 -2.49 2.70
N ASP A 115 13.63 -2.54 3.12
CA ASP A 115 14.29 -1.52 3.94
C ASP A 115 13.43 -1.13 5.17
N ASN A 116 13.01 0.14 5.25
CA ASN A 116 12.17 0.66 6.33
C ASN A 116 10.68 0.68 5.97
N GLY A 117 10.23 0.00 4.92
CA GLY A 117 8.85 0.05 4.46
C GLY A 117 8.44 -1.19 3.67
N VAL A 118 7.49 -1.01 2.77
CA VAL A 118 7.07 -2.04 1.82
C VAL A 118 7.26 -1.51 0.41
N GLU A 119 7.62 -2.40 -0.49
CA GLU A 119 7.59 -2.19 -1.93
C GLU A 119 6.29 -2.78 -2.47
N ILE A 120 5.52 -1.96 -3.21
CA ILE A 120 4.30 -2.39 -3.88
C ILE A 120 4.62 -2.47 -5.37
N SER A 121 4.54 -3.67 -5.94
CA SER A 121 4.77 -3.92 -7.37
C SER A 121 3.49 -4.40 -8.04
N VAL A 122 3.19 -3.85 -9.22
CA VAL A 122 2.06 -4.26 -10.05
C VAL A 122 2.60 -5.00 -11.27
N PHE A 123 2.12 -6.22 -11.49
CA PHE A 123 2.50 -7.07 -12.62
C PHE A 123 1.29 -7.35 -13.51
N LEU A 124 1.51 -7.27 -14.82
CA LEU A 124 0.56 -7.69 -15.83
C LEU A 124 1.22 -8.83 -16.63
N ASP A 125 0.57 -10.01 -16.67
CA ASP A 125 1.07 -11.14 -17.44
C ASP A 125 0.87 -10.95 -18.95
N ASN A 126 -0.11 -10.13 -19.32
CA ASN A 126 -0.42 -9.73 -20.68
C ASN A 126 -0.39 -8.21 -20.79
N PRO A 127 -0.19 -7.64 -21.99
CA PRO A 127 -0.38 -6.22 -22.22
C PRO A 127 -1.75 -5.74 -21.74
N LEU A 128 -1.82 -4.49 -21.32
CA LEU A 128 -3.10 -3.85 -20.98
C LEU A 128 -4.03 -3.92 -22.21
N PRO A 129 -5.32 -4.33 -22.04
CA PRO A 129 -6.28 -4.25 -23.13
C PRO A 129 -6.39 -2.84 -23.68
N LYS A 130 -6.46 -2.71 -25.00
CA LYS A 130 -6.42 -1.41 -25.68
C LYS A 130 -7.52 -0.44 -25.22
N GLU A 131 -8.68 -0.95 -24.85
CA GLU A 131 -9.81 -0.16 -24.34
C GLU A 131 -9.58 0.41 -22.92
N LEU A 132 -8.61 -0.12 -22.18
CA LEU A 132 -8.23 0.35 -20.85
C LEU A 132 -7.02 1.31 -20.87
N GLU A 133 -6.36 1.49 -22.01
CA GLU A 133 -5.24 2.42 -22.16
C GLU A 133 -5.67 3.86 -21.83
N GLY A 134 -4.92 4.53 -20.96
CA GLY A 134 -5.25 5.88 -20.48
C GLY A 134 -6.29 5.93 -19.34
N TYR A 135 -6.93 4.80 -19.01
CA TYR A 135 -7.90 4.68 -17.93
C TYR A 135 -7.38 3.85 -16.76
N ALA A 136 -6.67 2.76 -17.05
CA ALA A 136 -6.13 1.88 -16.03
C ALA A 136 -4.95 2.53 -15.28
N GLY A 137 -5.12 2.71 -13.97
CA GLY A 137 -4.10 3.25 -13.06
C GLY A 137 -4.07 2.49 -11.75
N PHE A 138 -2.89 2.38 -11.13
CA PHE A 138 -2.80 1.88 -9.76
C PHE A 138 -3.18 2.98 -8.79
N ASN A 139 -4.27 2.77 -8.04
CA ASN A 139 -4.76 3.76 -7.10
C ASN A 139 -4.43 3.33 -5.67
N LEU A 140 -3.67 4.18 -4.98
CA LEU A 140 -3.49 4.13 -3.54
C LEU A 140 -3.93 5.48 -2.99
N GLU A 141 -5.00 5.47 -2.21
CA GLU A 141 -5.66 6.67 -1.72
C GLU A 141 -5.09 7.01 -0.34
N PHE A 142 -4.65 8.25 -0.14
CA PHE A 142 -4.24 8.74 1.17
C PHE A 142 -5.41 9.53 1.77
N LEU A 143 -5.78 9.22 3.00
CA LEU A 143 -6.85 9.89 3.73
C LEU A 143 -6.36 11.27 4.17
N PRO A 144 -6.76 12.36 3.50
CA PRO A 144 -6.11 13.66 3.66
C PRO A 144 -6.20 14.29 5.06
N PRO A 145 -7.23 14.05 5.90
CA PRO A 145 -7.32 14.72 7.21
C PRO A 145 -6.08 14.56 8.10
N ALA A 146 -5.41 13.40 8.04
CA ALA A 146 -4.18 13.15 8.81
C ALA A 146 -2.96 13.89 8.23
N TYR A 147 -3.02 14.25 6.95
CA TYR A 147 -1.91 14.81 6.19
C TYR A 147 -2.12 16.25 5.73
N PHE A 148 -3.27 16.87 5.99
CA PHE A 148 -3.49 18.27 5.63
C PHE A 148 -2.36 19.16 6.15
N GLU A 149 -1.90 20.05 5.27
CA GLU A 149 -0.80 20.99 5.52
C GLU A 149 0.56 20.31 5.76
N LYS A 150 0.67 18.98 5.58
CA LYS A 150 1.94 18.25 5.56
C LYS A 150 2.55 18.26 4.16
N SER A 151 3.88 18.23 4.13
CA SER A 151 4.64 18.15 2.88
C SER A 151 4.71 16.70 2.38
N TYR A 152 4.70 16.54 1.07
CA TYR A 152 5.03 15.29 0.38
C TYR A 152 6.12 15.51 -0.67
N LEU A 153 6.74 14.43 -1.12
CA LEU A 153 7.69 14.41 -2.24
C LEU A 153 7.28 13.29 -3.19
N VAL A 154 6.89 13.64 -4.42
CA VAL A 154 6.51 12.69 -5.47
C VAL A 154 7.28 13.06 -6.73
N ASP A 155 7.93 12.08 -7.37
CA ASP A 155 8.73 12.29 -8.59
C ASP A 155 9.76 13.43 -8.48
N GLY A 156 10.38 13.56 -7.31
CA GLY A 156 11.34 14.63 -7.01
C GLY A 156 10.72 16.03 -6.84
N LYS A 157 9.40 16.16 -6.91
CA LYS A 157 8.67 17.41 -6.73
C LYS A 157 8.05 17.48 -5.33
N PRO A 158 8.48 18.41 -4.47
CA PRO A 158 7.82 18.61 -3.20
C PRO A 158 6.45 19.27 -3.39
N GLY A 159 5.51 18.94 -2.52
CA GLY A 159 4.18 19.55 -2.48
C GLY A 159 3.63 19.58 -1.06
N ILE A 160 2.45 20.17 -0.88
CA ILE A 160 1.72 20.18 0.39
C ILE A 160 0.34 19.60 0.13
N PHE A 161 -0.16 18.75 1.02
CA PHE A 161 -1.54 18.28 0.94
C PHE A 161 -2.50 19.44 1.24
N PRO A 162 -3.30 19.88 0.25
CA PRO A 162 -4.15 21.04 0.43
C PRO A 162 -5.36 20.68 1.29
N ARG A 163 -5.80 21.63 2.11
CA ARG A 163 -7.03 21.47 2.91
C ARG A 163 -8.31 21.65 2.07
N TYR A 164 -8.19 22.39 0.97
CA TYR A 164 -9.27 22.69 0.03
C TYR A 164 -8.76 22.43 -1.40
N PRO A 165 -9.59 21.90 -2.31
CA PRO A 165 -9.23 21.64 -3.71
C PRO A 165 -8.75 22.89 -4.47
#